data_AF-A0A316EHH7-F1
#
_entry.id   AF-A0A316EHH7-F1
#
_cell.length_a   1.000
_cell.length_b   1.000
_cell.length_c   1.000
_cell.angle_alpha   90.00
_cell.angle_beta   90.00
_cell.angle_gamma   90.00
#
_symmetry.space_group_name_H-M   'P 1'
#
loop_
_entity.id
_entity.type
_entity.pdbx_description
1 polymer ?
#
loop_
_entity_poly.entity_id
_entity_poly.type
_entity_poly.pdbx_seq_one_letter_code
_entity_poly.pdbx_strand_id
1 'polypeptide(L)'
;MEEQELNYNIVLSSKSDWRRYFGEYKSFVDFSFREIKGGEVTILSLPLAFCIRHTLEIGYKMNLIELEKISDRNANIKYQGGEAHNIAVLHKEFEVQIELIFKKYSFDKKVIKQFNKLNNDLSSLKKILHKLDEFSYAFRYPVKNDGSTPNFLTSNENINFKDVKEMYDKSIILLLYSTDVIADIIH
;
A
#
# COMPACT_ATOMS: atom_id res chain seq x y z
N MET A 1 39.15 -0.01 -16.40
CA MET A 1 37.88 0.19 -15.67
C MET A 1 37.51 -1.19 -15.18
N GLU A 2 37.71 -1.50 -13.90
CA GLU A 2 37.32 -2.81 -13.36
C GLU A 2 35.80 -2.92 -13.44
N GLU A 3 35.30 -3.95 -14.11
CA GLU A 3 33.89 -4.33 -14.02
C GLU A 3 33.60 -4.70 -12.57
N GLN A 4 32.71 -3.95 -11.92
CA GLN A 4 32.18 -4.37 -10.63
C GLN A 4 31.48 -5.71 -10.81
N GLU A 5 31.98 -6.73 -10.11
CA GLU A 5 31.34 -8.04 -10.08
C GLU A 5 29.94 -7.91 -9.48
N LEU A 6 28.94 -8.34 -10.25
CA LEU A 6 27.55 -8.28 -9.84
C LEU A 6 27.27 -9.42 -8.84
N ASN A 7 27.10 -9.07 -7.57
CA ASN A 7 26.67 -10.04 -6.57
C ASN A 7 25.14 -10.08 -6.45
N TYR A 8 24.53 -11.08 -7.09
CA TYR A 8 23.09 -11.35 -7.05
C TYR A 8 22.70 -12.45 -6.06
N ASN A 9 23.61 -12.88 -5.18
CA ASN A 9 23.30 -13.90 -4.17
C ASN A 9 22.46 -13.28 -3.05
N ILE A 10 21.14 -13.47 -3.13
CA ILE A 10 20.19 -12.98 -2.14
C ILE A 10 19.66 -14.14 -1.29
N VAL A 11 19.86 -14.04 0.02
CA VAL A 11 19.28 -14.98 1.00
C VAL A 11 17.84 -14.55 1.30
N LEU A 12 16.85 -15.25 0.74
CA LEU A 12 15.43 -14.89 0.90
C LEU A 12 14.88 -15.19 2.30
N SER A 13 15.41 -16.19 2.99
CA SER A 13 14.95 -16.56 4.35
C SER A 13 15.16 -15.46 5.38
N SER A 14 16.15 -14.58 5.19
CA SER A 14 16.38 -13.44 6.09
C SER A 14 15.42 -12.28 5.85
N LYS A 15 14.44 -12.42 4.93
CA LYS A 15 13.53 -11.35 4.52
C LYS A 15 12.09 -11.53 5.00
N SER A 16 11.78 -12.58 5.77
CA SER A 16 10.41 -12.99 6.14
C SER A 16 9.73 -12.13 7.22
N ASP A 17 9.79 -10.81 7.09
CA ASP A 17 9.18 -9.84 8.00
C ASP A 17 8.29 -8.84 7.22
N TRP A 18 7.15 -8.46 7.80
CA TRP A 18 6.19 -7.53 7.18
C TRP A 18 6.82 -6.16 6.89
N ARG A 19 7.62 -5.63 7.81
CA ARG A 19 8.27 -4.32 7.63
C ARG A 19 9.29 -4.37 6.50
N ARG A 20 10.02 -5.47 6.38
CA ARG A 20 10.98 -5.71 5.29
C ARG A 20 10.27 -5.82 3.95
N TYR A 21 9.22 -6.62 3.85
CA TYR A 21 8.42 -6.72 2.62
C TYR A 21 7.86 -5.35 2.22
N PHE A 22 7.30 -4.59 3.16
CA PHE A 22 6.80 -3.24 2.90
C PHE A 22 7.92 -2.33 2.38
N GLY A 23 9.08 -2.34 3.04
CA GLY A 23 10.24 -1.54 2.67
C GLY A 23 10.79 -1.87 1.29
N GLU A 24 10.83 -3.14 0.89
CA GLU A 24 11.31 -3.55 -0.43
C GLU A 24 10.35 -3.10 -1.55
N TYR A 25 9.03 -3.29 -1.38
CA TYR A 25 8.05 -2.82 -2.36
C TYR A 25 8.01 -1.29 -2.46
N LYS A 26 8.05 -0.58 -1.31
CA LYS A 26 8.18 0.88 -1.28
C LYS A 26 9.42 1.34 -2.04
N SER A 27 10.58 0.73 -1.76
CA SER A 27 11.85 1.09 -2.40
C SER A 27 11.79 0.86 -3.91
N PHE A 28 11.13 -0.21 -4.36
CA PHE A 28 10.93 -0.47 -5.78
C PHE A 28 10.06 0.58 -6.47
N VAL A 29 8.95 0.99 -5.83
CA VAL A 29 8.09 2.05 -6.36
C VAL A 29 8.82 3.38 -6.41
N ASP A 30 9.53 3.75 -5.33
CA ASP A 30 10.32 4.98 -5.26
C ASP A 30 11.42 5.01 -6.32
N PHE A 31 12.13 3.89 -6.48
CA PHE A 31 13.12 3.71 -7.53
C PHE A 31 12.49 3.90 -8.91
N SER A 32 11.36 3.25 -9.17
CA SER A 32 10.67 3.32 -10.46
C SER A 32 10.27 4.77 -10.80
N PHE A 33 9.66 5.51 -9.87
CA PHE A 33 9.30 6.91 -10.13
C PHE A 33 10.51 7.84 -10.27
N ARG A 34 11.67 7.50 -9.70
CA ARG A 34 12.89 8.28 -9.84
C ARG A 34 13.57 8.06 -11.19
N GLU A 35 13.63 6.80 -11.63
CA GLU A 35 14.34 6.44 -12.86
C GLU A 35 13.49 6.61 -14.13
N ILE A 36 12.17 6.38 -14.03
CA ILE A 36 11.25 6.46 -15.17
C ILE A 36 10.84 7.93 -15.37
N LYS A 37 11.43 8.60 -16.37
CA LYS A 37 11.24 10.05 -16.64
C LYS A 37 10.35 10.31 -17.86
N GLY A 38 9.05 10.06 -17.73
CA GLY A 38 8.06 10.44 -18.75
C GLY A 38 7.46 9.26 -19.49
N GLY A 39 7.66 9.17 -20.81
CA GLY A 39 7.00 8.21 -21.70
C GLY A 39 7.30 6.73 -21.38
N GLU A 40 8.37 6.45 -20.64
CA GLU A 40 8.71 5.10 -20.18
C GLU A 40 7.69 4.56 -19.15
N VAL A 41 6.96 5.45 -18.45
CA VAL A 41 5.83 5.04 -17.59
C VAL A 41 4.80 4.28 -18.41
N THR A 42 4.63 4.61 -19.69
CA THR A 42 3.68 3.92 -20.57
C THR A 42 4.02 2.43 -20.73
N ILE A 43 5.31 2.08 -20.72
CA ILE A 43 5.79 0.70 -20.92
C ILE A 43 5.68 -0.13 -19.65
N LEU A 44 5.91 0.49 -18.48
CA LEU A 44 5.94 -0.19 -17.17
C LEU A 44 4.73 0.12 -16.29
N SER A 45 3.68 0.70 -16.86
CA SER A 45 2.49 1.18 -16.13
C SER A 45 1.80 0.08 -15.31
N LEU A 46 1.47 -1.05 -15.92
CA LEU A 46 0.75 -2.15 -15.23
C LEU A 46 1.58 -2.76 -14.07
N PRO A 47 2.85 -3.15 -14.25
CA PRO A 47 3.70 -3.59 -13.14
C PRO A 47 3.84 -2.53 -12.03
N LEU A 48 4.04 -1.26 -12.39
CA LEU A 48 4.18 -0.19 -11.41
C LEU A 48 2.88 0.01 -10.61
N ALA A 49 1.72 0.00 -11.27
CA ALA A 49 0.41 0.06 -10.61
C ALA A 49 0.21 -1.11 -9.63
N PHE A 50 0.58 -2.33 -10.05
CA PHE A 50 0.58 -3.49 -9.16
C PHE A 50 1.47 -3.28 -7.94
N CYS A 51 2.72 -2.84 -8.12
CA CYS A 51 3.64 -2.61 -7.01
C CYS A 51 3.17 -1.51 -6.05
N ILE A 52 2.58 -0.42 -6.57
CA ILE A 52 1.97 0.64 -5.75
C ILE A 52 0.84 0.05 -4.89
N ARG A 53 -0.11 -0.65 -5.53
CA ARG A 53 -1.23 -1.32 -4.86
C ARG A 53 -0.75 -2.30 -3.80
N HIS A 54 0.22 -3.13 -4.13
CA HIS A 54 0.75 -4.14 -3.22
C HIS A 54 1.53 -3.52 -2.06
N THR A 55 2.21 -2.40 -2.27
CA THR A 55 2.83 -1.64 -1.18
C THR A 55 1.78 -1.18 -0.17
N LEU A 56 0.63 -0.68 -0.63
CA LEU A 56 -0.47 -0.31 0.28
C LEU A 56 -1.02 -1.52 1.02
N GLU A 57 -1.24 -2.64 0.33
CA GLU A 57 -1.73 -3.89 0.95
C GLU A 57 -0.82 -4.36 2.09
N ILE A 58 0.48 -4.44 1.84
CA ILE A 58 1.46 -4.83 2.86
C ILE A 58 1.52 -3.79 3.98
N GLY A 59 1.51 -2.49 3.63
CA GLY A 59 1.52 -1.41 4.61
C GLY A 59 0.33 -1.46 5.56
N TYR A 60 -0.88 -1.74 5.06
CA TYR A 60 -2.05 -1.96 5.91
C TYR A 60 -1.86 -3.18 6.82
N LYS A 61 -1.48 -4.35 6.26
CA LYS A 61 -1.29 -5.57 7.06
C LYS A 61 -0.25 -5.39 8.17
N MET A 62 0.88 -4.77 7.84
CA MET A 62 1.93 -4.40 8.80
C MET A 62 1.38 -3.53 9.93
N ASN A 63 0.65 -2.45 9.61
CA ASN A 63 0.06 -1.59 10.64
C ASN A 63 -0.98 -2.34 11.48
N LEU A 64 -1.87 -3.10 10.85
CA LEU A 64 -2.94 -3.81 11.54
C LEU A 64 -2.41 -4.80 12.59
N ILE A 65 -1.32 -5.50 12.28
CA ILE A 65 -0.64 -6.41 13.22
C ILE A 65 -0.10 -5.68 14.44
N GLU A 66 0.37 -4.44 14.30
CA GLU A 66 0.85 -3.65 15.44
C GLU A 66 -0.30 -2.98 16.20
N LEU A 67 -1.28 -2.44 15.48
CA LEU A 67 -2.40 -1.72 16.10
C LEU A 67 -3.31 -2.63 16.92
N GLU A 68 -3.53 -3.88 16.52
CA GLU A 68 -4.35 -4.84 17.29
C GLU A 68 -3.79 -5.11 18.69
N LYS A 69 -2.46 -4.98 18.87
CA LYS A 69 -1.79 -5.13 20.18
C LYS A 69 -2.11 -3.98 21.13
N ILE A 70 -2.56 -2.84 20.59
CA ILE A 70 -2.77 -1.59 21.33
C ILE A 70 -4.27 -1.30 21.51
N SER A 71 -5.08 -1.64 20.51
CA SER A 71 -6.52 -1.34 20.46
C SER A 71 -7.41 -2.27 21.28
N ASP A 72 -6.87 -3.39 21.79
CA ASP A 72 -7.59 -4.51 22.41
C ASP A 72 -8.63 -5.18 21.47
N ARG A 73 -8.48 -5.02 20.15
CA ARG A 73 -9.33 -5.68 19.15
C ARG A 73 -8.47 -6.34 18.07
N ASN A 74 -8.59 -7.66 17.94
CA ASN A 74 -7.97 -8.42 16.85
C ASN A 74 -8.32 -7.81 15.49
N ALA A 75 -7.30 -7.59 14.65
CA ALA A 75 -7.49 -7.08 13.32
C ALA A 75 -8.09 -8.15 12.40
N ASN A 76 -9.10 -7.77 11.62
CA ASN A 76 -9.69 -8.65 10.62
C ASN A 76 -8.82 -8.73 9.35
N ILE A 77 -7.71 -9.47 9.41
CA ILE A 77 -6.82 -9.71 8.27
C ILE A 77 -7.14 -11.06 7.63
N LYS A 78 -7.34 -11.07 6.31
CA LYS A 78 -7.47 -12.29 5.52
C LYS A 78 -6.14 -12.61 4.82
N TYR A 79 -5.76 -13.88 4.83
CA TYR A 79 -4.51 -14.37 4.23
C TYR A 79 -4.73 -15.34 3.05
N GLN A 80 -5.98 -15.72 2.78
CA GLN A 80 -6.33 -16.66 1.72
C GLN A 80 -7.53 -16.16 0.91
N GLY A 81 -7.59 -16.56 -0.37
CA GLY A 81 -8.64 -16.17 -1.30
C GLY A 81 -8.52 -14.72 -1.80
N GLY A 82 -9.47 -14.29 -2.64
CA GLY A 82 -9.50 -12.93 -3.19
C GLY A 82 -9.57 -11.85 -2.11
N GLU A 83 -10.31 -12.11 -1.04
CA GLU A 83 -10.42 -11.21 0.13
C GLU A 83 -9.09 -10.93 0.83
N ALA A 84 -8.09 -11.82 0.69
CA ALA A 84 -6.75 -11.60 1.25
C ALA A 84 -6.07 -10.36 0.69
N HIS A 85 -6.50 -9.92 -0.48
CA HIS A 85 -5.90 -8.79 -1.19
C HIS A 85 -6.82 -7.56 -1.21
N ASN A 86 -7.98 -7.62 -0.58
CA ASN A 86 -8.95 -6.52 -0.66
C ASN A 86 -8.50 -5.29 0.16
N ILE A 87 -7.87 -4.33 -0.53
CA ILE A 87 -7.34 -3.11 0.10
C ILE A 87 -8.44 -2.19 0.67
N ALA A 88 -9.69 -2.29 0.20
CA ALA A 88 -10.79 -1.52 0.78
C ALA A 88 -11.20 -2.06 2.16
N VAL A 89 -11.23 -3.39 2.32
CA VAL A 89 -11.47 -4.04 3.60
C VAL A 89 -10.33 -3.73 4.58
N LEU A 90 -9.08 -3.86 4.14
CA LEU A 90 -7.90 -3.55 4.96
C LEU A 90 -7.87 -2.08 5.42
N HIS A 91 -8.20 -1.15 4.53
CA HIS A 91 -8.26 0.27 4.89
C HIS A 91 -9.34 0.57 5.93
N LYS A 92 -10.54 0.02 5.76
CA LYS A 92 -11.63 0.18 6.74
C LYS A 92 -11.24 -0.38 8.10
N GLU A 93 -10.63 -1.56 8.11
CA GLU A 93 -10.14 -2.18 9.33
C GLU A 93 -9.05 -1.31 9.98
N PHE A 94 -8.15 -0.71 9.20
CA PHE A 94 -7.14 0.22 9.70
C PHE A 94 -7.77 1.46 10.36
N GLU A 95 -8.78 2.08 9.74
CA GLU A 95 -9.51 3.20 10.32
C GLU A 95 -10.16 2.83 11.65
N VAL A 96 -10.83 1.67 11.72
CA VAL A 96 -11.45 1.17 12.95
C VAL A 96 -10.42 1.00 14.07
N GLN A 97 -9.27 0.39 13.78
CA GLN A 97 -8.20 0.19 14.75
C GLN A 97 -7.66 1.52 15.30
N ILE A 98 -7.40 2.50 14.42
CA ILE A 98 -6.94 3.84 14.81
C ILE A 98 -8.00 4.57 15.66
N GLU A 99 -9.27 4.52 15.26
CA GLU A 99 -10.36 5.16 16.01
C GLU A 99 -10.51 4.60 17.43
N LEU A 100 -10.34 3.29 17.60
CA LEU A 100 -10.36 2.66 18.92
C LEU A 100 -9.21 3.16 19.79
N ILE A 101 -8.01 3.26 19.24
CA ILE A 101 -6.82 3.78 19.94
C ILE A 101 -7.00 5.25 20.32
N PHE A 102 -7.50 6.09 19.42
CA PHE A 102 -7.79 7.50 19.71
C PHE A 102 -8.78 7.66 20.86
N LYS A 103 -9.82 6.82 20.91
CA LYS A 103 -10.80 6.81 22.02
C LYS A 103 -10.18 6.33 23.32
N LYS A 104 -9.33 5.29 23.28
CA LYS A 104 -8.69 4.68 24.45
C LYS A 104 -7.70 5.62 25.14
N TYR A 105 -6.90 6.37 24.38
CA TYR A 105 -5.77 7.16 24.92
C TYR A 105 -5.95 8.69 24.81
N SER A 106 -7.12 9.18 24.38
CA SER A 106 -7.44 10.62 24.38
C SER A 106 -6.42 11.51 23.62
N PHE A 107 -6.13 11.17 22.37
CA PHE A 107 -5.16 11.88 21.52
C PHE A 107 -5.51 13.37 21.31
N ASP A 108 -4.49 14.23 21.16
CA ASP A 108 -4.67 15.65 20.82
C ASP A 108 -5.43 15.79 19.48
N LYS A 109 -6.40 16.72 19.44
CA LYS A 109 -7.17 17.08 18.25
C LYS A 109 -6.30 17.41 17.03
N LYS A 110 -5.11 17.98 17.23
CA LYS A 110 -4.12 18.26 16.17
C LYS A 110 -3.62 16.97 15.52
N VAL A 111 -3.29 15.95 16.32
CA VAL A 111 -2.83 14.64 15.82
C VAL A 111 -3.96 13.96 15.06
N ILE A 112 -5.17 13.94 15.63
CA ILE A 112 -6.36 13.39 14.96
C ILE A 112 -6.64 14.10 13.63
N LYS A 113 -6.52 15.44 13.59
CA LYS A 113 -6.70 16.23 12.37
C LYS A 113 -5.64 15.92 11.31
N GLN A 114 -4.39 15.73 11.72
CA GLN A 114 -3.30 15.36 10.81
C GLN A 114 -3.51 13.94 10.25
N PHE A 115 -3.88 12.98 11.10
CA PHE A 115 -4.26 11.63 10.68
C PHE A 115 -5.37 11.69 9.64
N ASN A 116 -6.48 12.38 9.92
CA ASN A 116 -7.63 12.47 9.00
C ASN A 116 -7.23 13.08 7.65
N LYS A 117 -6.35 14.09 7.64
CA LYS A 117 -5.85 14.69 6.39
C LYS A 117 -5.08 13.67 5.55
N LEU A 118 -4.10 13.00 6.14
CA LEU A 118 -3.29 12.00 5.44
C LEU A 118 -4.12 10.77 5.03
N ASN A 119 -5.08 10.38 5.88
CA ASN A 119 -5.95 9.25 5.62
C ASN A 119 -6.91 9.53 4.46
N ASN A 120 -7.32 10.78 4.25
CA ASN A 120 -8.08 11.17 3.06
C ASN A 120 -7.28 11.00 1.77
N ASP A 121 -5.98 11.36 1.77
CA ASP A 121 -5.09 11.13 0.63
C ASP A 121 -4.94 9.61 0.35
N LEU A 122 -4.71 8.82 1.40
CA LEU A 122 -4.64 7.36 1.33
C LEU A 122 -5.95 6.74 0.82
N SER A 123 -7.10 7.21 1.30
CA SER A 123 -8.40 6.72 0.86
C SER A 123 -8.67 7.04 -0.60
N SER A 124 -8.20 8.20 -1.08
CA SER A 124 -8.31 8.62 -2.49
C SER A 124 -7.48 7.72 -3.40
N LEU A 125 -6.21 7.48 -3.04
CA LEU A 125 -5.34 6.56 -3.78
C LEU A 125 -5.92 5.14 -3.82
N LYS A 126 -6.33 4.62 -2.66
CA LYS A 126 -6.93 3.28 -2.57
C LYS A 126 -8.19 3.18 -3.42
N LYS A 127 -9.05 4.21 -3.49
CA LYS A 127 -10.25 4.18 -4.36
C LYS A 127 -9.89 4.03 -5.84
N ILE A 128 -8.86 4.74 -6.31
CA ILE A 128 -8.38 4.64 -7.70
C ILE A 128 -7.89 3.22 -7.99
N LEU A 129 -7.00 2.70 -7.15
CA LEU A 129 -6.38 1.39 -7.34
C LEU A 129 -7.40 0.26 -7.20
N HIS A 130 -8.28 0.32 -6.21
CA HIS A 130 -9.29 -0.70 -5.97
C HIS A 130 -10.35 -0.76 -7.07
N LYS A 131 -10.72 0.39 -7.65
CA LYS A 131 -11.64 0.44 -8.79
C LYS A 131 -11.05 -0.27 -10.01
N LEU A 132 -9.74 -0.13 -10.24
CA LEU A 132 -9.05 -0.72 -11.39
C LEU A 132 -8.63 -2.17 -11.13
N ASP A 133 -8.34 -2.52 -9.88
CA ASP A 133 -7.82 -3.83 -9.50
C ASP A 133 -8.22 -4.26 -8.08
N GLU A 134 -9.48 -4.68 -7.93
CA GLU A 134 -10.09 -5.00 -6.64
C GLU A 134 -9.30 -6.08 -5.87
N PHE A 135 -8.97 -7.18 -6.56
CA PHE A 135 -8.40 -8.40 -5.99
C PHE A 135 -6.95 -8.69 -6.43
N SER A 136 -6.21 -7.64 -6.81
CA SER A 136 -4.79 -7.75 -7.16
C SER A 136 -4.53 -8.56 -8.44
N TYR A 137 -5.47 -8.63 -9.36
CA TYR A 137 -5.43 -9.48 -10.54
C TYR A 137 -5.30 -8.69 -11.84
N ALA A 138 -6.06 -7.61 -12.01
CA ALA A 138 -6.22 -6.89 -13.27
C ALA A 138 -4.91 -6.26 -13.78
N PHE A 139 -4.03 -5.82 -12.88
CA PHE A 139 -2.71 -5.29 -13.26
C PHE A 139 -1.70 -6.36 -13.67
N ARG A 140 -1.97 -7.64 -13.43
CA ARG A 140 -1.06 -8.76 -13.72
C ARG A 140 -1.45 -9.56 -14.95
N TYR A 141 -2.74 -9.59 -15.27
CA TYR A 141 -3.28 -10.39 -16.37
C TYR A 141 -4.08 -9.52 -17.32
N PRO A 142 -4.01 -9.76 -18.65
CA PRO A 142 -4.74 -8.95 -19.62
C PRO A 142 -6.25 -9.28 -19.66
N VAL A 143 -6.63 -10.45 -19.17
CA VAL A 143 -7.99 -10.99 -19.19
C VAL A 143 -8.44 -11.42 -17.79
N LYS A 144 -9.76 -11.49 -17.57
CA LYS A 144 -10.40 -11.99 -16.35
C LYS A 144 -10.14 -13.49 -16.15
N ASN A 145 -10.68 -14.05 -15.06
CA ASN A 145 -10.53 -15.47 -14.72
C ASN A 145 -11.16 -16.43 -15.75
N ASP A 146 -11.94 -15.92 -16.70
CA ASP A 146 -12.48 -16.69 -17.83
C ASP A 146 -11.48 -16.87 -18.99
N GLY A 147 -10.28 -16.28 -18.89
CA GLY A 147 -9.21 -16.40 -19.87
C GLY A 147 -9.46 -15.67 -21.20
N SER A 148 -10.54 -14.90 -21.33
CA SER A 148 -10.94 -14.31 -22.62
C SER A 148 -11.47 -12.88 -22.53
N THR A 149 -12.18 -12.53 -21.46
CA THR A 149 -12.72 -11.16 -21.29
C THR A 149 -11.60 -10.23 -20.85
N PRO A 150 -11.28 -9.14 -21.58
CA PRO A 150 -10.27 -8.18 -21.15
C PRO A 150 -10.57 -7.56 -19.78
N ASN A 151 -9.53 -7.29 -18.98
CA ASN A 151 -9.69 -6.64 -17.68
C ASN A 151 -10.03 -5.15 -17.77
N PHE A 152 -9.57 -4.47 -18.83
CA PHE A 152 -9.84 -3.07 -19.09
C PHE A 152 -10.58 -2.96 -20.43
N LEU A 153 -11.83 -2.52 -20.40
CA LEU A 153 -12.78 -2.56 -21.52
C LEU A 153 -13.18 -1.16 -22.01
N THR A 154 -12.99 -0.13 -21.19
CA THR A 154 -13.51 1.22 -21.44
C THR A 154 -12.39 2.24 -21.48
N SER A 155 -12.54 3.25 -22.34
CA SER A 155 -11.63 4.40 -22.43
C SER A 155 -11.60 5.26 -21.17
N ASN A 156 -12.44 4.97 -20.17
CA ASN A 156 -12.53 5.68 -18.89
C ASN A 156 -11.68 5.02 -17.78
N GLU A 157 -11.02 3.89 -18.08
CA GLU A 157 -10.08 3.20 -17.19
C GLU A 157 -8.66 3.78 -17.35
N ASN A 158 -8.55 5.10 -17.22
CA ASN A 158 -7.28 5.82 -17.28
C ASN A 158 -6.70 6.01 -15.88
N ILE A 159 -5.38 5.88 -15.77
CA ILE A 159 -4.62 6.17 -14.56
C ILE A 159 -3.59 7.26 -14.86
N ASN A 160 -3.64 8.36 -14.11
CA ASN A 160 -2.63 9.41 -14.19
C ASN A 160 -1.53 9.13 -13.17
N PHE A 161 -0.37 8.66 -13.64
CA PHE A 161 0.74 8.30 -12.76
C PHE A 161 1.36 9.48 -12.02
N LYS A 162 1.21 10.72 -12.51
CA LYS A 162 1.63 11.91 -11.77
C LYS A 162 0.78 12.06 -10.50
N ASP A 163 -0.54 12.03 -10.66
CA ASP A 163 -1.48 12.20 -9.54
C ASP A 163 -1.34 11.03 -8.57
N VAL A 164 -1.19 9.81 -9.08
CA VAL A 164 -0.92 8.60 -8.28
C VAL A 164 0.35 8.75 -7.47
N LYS A 165 1.45 9.26 -8.05
CA LYS A 165 2.69 9.49 -7.32
C LYS A 165 2.49 10.47 -6.17
N GLU A 166 1.87 11.62 -6.44
CA GLU A 166 1.63 12.66 -5.43
C GLU A 166 0.77 12.14 -4.26
N MET A 167 -0.24 11.32 -4.56
CA MET A 167 -1.05 10.66 -3.53
C MET A 167 -0.26 9.55 -2.82
N TYR A 168 0.55 8.78 -3.53
CA TYR A 168 1.37 7.71 -2.99
C TYR A 168 2.40 8.23 -1.98
N ASP A 169 3.15 9.27 -2.32
CA ASP A 169 4.16 9.86 -1.44
C ASP A 169 3.53 10.26 -0.09
N LYS A 170 2.32 10.85 -0.10
CA LYS A 170 1.57 11.23 1.12
C LYS A 170 1.01 10.02 1.86
N SER A 171 0.47 9.04 1.12
CA SER A 171 -0.11 7.81 1.66
C SER A 171 0.91 6.98 2.43
N ILE A 172 2.14 6.91 1.91
CA ILE A 172 3.22 6.13 2.52
C ILE A 172 3.71 6.77 3.81
N ILE A 173 3.68 8.10 3.95
CA ILE A 173 3.99 8.76 5.23
C ILE A 173 3.07 8.23 6.34
N LEU A 174 1.76 8.12 6.05
CA LEU A 174 0.81 7.61 7.04
C LEU A 174 1.11 6.15 7.41
N LEU A 175 1.24 5.28 6.40
CA LEU A 175 1.49 3.85 6.63
C LEU A 175 2.86 3.57 7.28
N LEU A 176 3.84 4.45 7.10
CA LEU A 176 5.17 4.27 7.68
C LEU A 176 5.24 4.70 9.14
N TYR A 177 4.56 5.79 9.50
CA TYR A 177 4.77 6.45 10.80
C TYR A 177 3.59 6.35 11.76
N SER A 178 2.43 5.83 11.34
CA SER A 178 1.25 5.73 12.22
C SER A 178 1.54 4.99 13.53
N THR A 179 2.21 3.83 13.47
CA THR A 179 2.53 3.04 14.67
C THR A 179 3.55 3.73 15.56
N ASP A 180 4.55 4.40 14.97
CA ASP A 180 5.58 5.13 15.70
C ASP A 180 4.97 6.33 16.45
N VAL A 181 4.13 7.14 15.79
CA VAL A 181 3.44 8.27 16.42
C VAL A 181 2.51 7.81 17.54
N ILE A 182 1.82 6.68 17.36
CA ILE A 182 0.98 6.11 18.42
C ILE A 182 1.85 5.69 19.61
N ALA A 183 2.94 4.97 19.37
CA ALA A 183 3.85 4.53 20.41
C ALA A 183 4.40 5.72 21.22
N ASP A 184 4.82 6.79 20.56
CA ASP A 184 5.34 8.00 21.20
C ASP A 184 4.33 8.74 22.10
N ILE A 185 3.02 8.54 21.87
CA ILE A 185 1.95 9.21 22.63
C ILE A 185 1.44 8.36 23.79
N ILE A 186 1.47 7.03 23.66
CA ILE A 186 0.94 6.11 24.68
C ILE A 186 2.00 5.69 25.70
N HIS A 187 3.28 5.98 25.43
CA HIS A 187 4.41 5.79 26.34
C HIS A 187 4.77 7.10 27.05
#